data_AF-A0A5N6QC85-F1
#
_entry.id   AF-A0A5N6QC85-F1
#
_cell.length_a   1.000
_cell.length_b   1.000
_cell.length_c   1.000
_cell.angle_alpha   90.00
_cell.angle_beta   90.00
_cell.angle_gamma   90.00
#
_symmetry.space_group_name_H-M   'P 1'
#
loop_
_entity.id
_entity.type
_entity.pdbx_description
1 polymer ?
#
loop_
_entity_poly.entity_id
_entity_poly.type
_entity_poly.pdbx_seq_one_letter_code
_entity_poly.pdbx_strand_id
1 'polypeptide(L)'
;MRGVFGQSYTSVFIFGDSLADSGNIFFLDPSFHSLFPLYGETYFHDPTGRCCNGRLITDFIAESLGLPLVRPYLGINNTSIEEGVNFAVVGATALDAAFFEERGIDNLVTNCSLRVQLNWFKQILPSLCNTSSSKFLFSSSTPPFL
;
A
#
# COMPACT_ATOMS: atom_id res chain seq x y z
N MET A 1 13.00 13.24 22.66
CA MET A 1 12.07 14.38 22.49
C MET A 1 11.38 14.22 21.15
N ARG A 2 10.06 13.97 21.12
CA ARG A 2 9.26 14.04 19.88
C ARG A 2 9.03 15.52 19.59
N GLY A 3 9.60 16.03 18.51
CA GLY A 3 9.33 17.38 18.04
C GLY A 3 7.88 17.50 17.61
N VAL A 4 7.16 18.45 18.19
CA VAL A 4 5.79 18.82 17.81
C VAL A 4 5.87 19.62 16.51
N PHE A 5 6.13 18.95 15.39
CA PHE A 5 5.68 19.44 14.10
C PHE A 5 4.23 18.98 13.99
N GLY A 6 3.28 19.90 13.78
CA GLY A 6 1.88 19.52 13.58
C GLY A 6 1.81 18.53 12.42
N GLN A 7 1.47 17.27 12.71
CA GLN A 7 1.30 16.26 11.68
C GLN A 7 0.13 16.68 10.79
N SER A 8 0.44 17.16 9.59
CA SER A 8 -0.58 17.57 8.61
C SER A 8 -1.33 16.35 8.03
N TYR A 9 -0.79 15.14 8.22
CA TYR A 9 -1.35 13.89 7.73
C TYR A 9 -1.28 12.85 8.85
N THR A 10 -2.43 12.21 9.12
CA THR A 10 -2.55 11.14 10.12
C THR A 10 -2.53 9.75 9.49
N SER A 11 -2.58 9.67 8.16
CA SER A 11 -2.75 8.43 7.41
C SER A 11 -2.12 8.56 6.03
N VAL A 12 -1.62 7.44 5.48
CA VAL A 12 -1.17 7.37 4.08
C VAL A 12 -1.65 6.07 3.42
N PHE A 13 -2.31 6.19 2.26
CA PHE A 13 -2.78 5.05 1.48
C PHE A 13 -1.93 4.90 0.23
N ILE A 14 -1.35 3.72 0.03
CA ILE A 14 -0.36 3.46 -1.03
C ILE A 14 -0.96 2.52 -2.06
N PHE A 15 -0.73 2.84 -3.34
CA PHE A 15 -1.14 2.05 -4.49
C PHE A 15 0.05 1.97 -5.45
N GLY A 16 0.12 0.92 -6.27
CA GLY A 16 1.19 0.78 -7.25
C GLY A 16 1.63 -0.66 -7.44
N ASP A 17 2.91 -0.81 -7.77
CA ASP A 17 3.54 -2.07 -8.15
C ASP A 17 4.61 -2.50 -7.13
N SER A 18 5.62 -3.25 -7.59
CA SER A 18 6.73 -3.73 -6.75
C SER A 18 7.56 -2.63 -6.09
N LEU A 19 7.57 -1.42 -6.65
CA LEU A 19 8.30 -0.29 -6.07
C LEU A 19 7.66 0.22 -4.77
N ALA A 20 6.39 -0.11 -4.56
CA ALA A 20 5.61 0.32 -3.41
C ALA A 20 5.05 -0.86 -2.59
N ASP A 21 5.10 -2.11 -3.07
CA ASP A 21 4.54 -3.26 -2.36
C ASP A 21 5.31 -3.58 -1.06
N SER A 22 4.66 -3.36 0.10
CA SER A 22 5.22 -3.65 1.42
C SER A 22 5.05 -5.10 1.89
N GLY A 23 4.54 -5.99 1.04
CA GLY A 23 4.45 -7.43 1.27
C GLY A 23 3.09 -8.05 0.94
N ASN A 24 2.23 -7.42 0.13
CA ASN A 24 1.00 -8.05 -0.36
C ASN A 24 1.30 -9.29 -1.21
N ILE A 25 2.38 -9.26 -2.00
CA ILE A 25 2.79 -10.42 -2.81
C ILE A 25 3.00 -11.69 -1.98
N PHE A 26 3.45 -11.57 -0.72
CA PHE A 26 3.62 -12.72 0.19
C PHE A 26 2.32 -13.50 0.40
N PHE A 27 1.18 -12.79 0.46
CA PHE A 27 -0.13 -13.41 0.68
C PHE A 27 -0.75 -13.98 -0.61
N LEU A 28 -0.26 -13.54 -1.77
CA LEU A 28 -0.75 -13.98 -3.09
C LEU A 28 0.08 -15.14 -3.64
N ASP A 29 1.40 -15.06 -3.48
CA ASP A 29 2.36 -16.08 -3.90
C ASP A 29 3.49 -16.20 -2.85
N PRO A 30 3.36 -17.14 -1.90
CA PRO A 30 4.39 -17.41 -0.89
C PRO A 30 5.69 -17.99 -1.46
N SER A 31 5.74 -18.31 -2.76
CA SER A 31 6.94 -18.80 -3.45
C SER A 31 7.66 -17.69 -4.21
N PHE A 32 7.15 -16.46 -4.16
CA PHE A 32 7.70 -15.35 -4.93
C PHE A 32 9.09 -14.94 -4.46
N HIS A 33 9.94 -14.53 -5.41
CA HIS A 33 11.38 -14.40 -5.17
C HIS A 33 11.77 -13.35 -4.10
N SER A 34 10.92 -12.36 -3.83
CA SER A 34 11.12 -11.37 -2.75
C SER A 34 11.05 -11.95 -1.34
N LEU A 35 10.87 -13.28 -1.22
CA LEU A 35 10.87 -14.04 0.03
C LEU A 35 12.14 -14.86 0.21
N PHE A 36 13.06 -14.84 -0.76
CA PHE A 36 14.35 -15.50 -0.65
C PHE A 36 15.40 -14.63 0.06
N PRO A 37 16.51 -15.22 0.55
CA PRO A 37 17.65 -14.47 1.08
C PRO A 37 18.13 -13.37 0.11
N LEU A 38 18.78 -12.33 0.63
CA LEU A 38 19.10 -11.02 -0.01
C LEU A 38 18.01 -9.93 0.11
N TYR A 39 16.74 -10.30 0.26
CA TYR A 39 15.66 -9.33 0.51
C TYR A 39 15.58 -8.98 2.00
N GLY A 40 15.36 -7.70 2.32
CA GLY A 40 15.22 -7.21 3.71
C GLY A 40 16.50 -7.05 4.54
N GLU A 41 17.68 -7.46 4.06
CA GLU A 41 18.94 -7.54 4.84
C GLU A 41 19.34 -6.27 5.58
N THR A 42 19.16 -5.09 4.98
CA THR A 42 19.69 -3.82 5.50
C THR A 42 18.85 -3.19 6.61
N TYR A 43 17.58 -3.56 6.75
CA TYR A 43 16.66 -2.90 7.68
C TYR A 43 15.78 -3.87 8.46
N PHE A 44 15.19 -4.87 7.80
CA PHE A 44 14.29 -5.83 8.44
C PHE A 44 15.02 -7.07 8.93
N HIS A 45 16.21 -7.35 8.35
CA HIS A 45 17.05 -8.52 8.63
C HIS A 45 16.40 -9.88 8.30
N ASP A 46 15.21 -9.88 7.71
CA ASP A 46 14.48 -11.03 7.19
C ASP A 46 13.72 -10.63 5.91
N PRO A 47 13.46 -11.58 4.97
CA PRO A 47 12.62 -11.32 3.81
C PRO A 47 11.18 -10.97 4.21
N THR A 48 10.70 -9.80 3.78
CA THR A 48 9.34 -9.33 4.12
C THR A 48 8.36 -9.36 2.94
N GLY A 49 8.78 -9.89 1.78
CA GLY A 49 8.02 -9.79 0.54
C GLY A 49 8.17 -8.47 -0.21
N ARG A 50 9.08 -7.59 0.23
CA ARG A 50 9.43 -6.34 -0.49
C ARG A 50 10.45 -6.64 -1.58
N CYS A 51 10.29 -6.06 -2.77
CA CYS A 51 11.26 -6.17 -3.86
C CYS A 51 12.52 -5.30 -3.64
N CYS A 52 13.01 -5.20 -2.40
CA CYS A 52 14.25 -4.50 -2.06
C CYS A 52 14.96 -5.14 -0.86
N ASN A 53 16.22 -4.77 -0.64
CA ASN A 53 17.04 -5.26 0.48
C ASN A 53 16.74 -4.55 1.82
N GLY A 54 15.63 -3.81 1.94
CA GLY A 54 15.35 -2.97 3.09
C GLY A 54 14.05 -2.20 2.94
N ARG A 55 14.12 -0.88 3.11
CA ARG A 55 12.96 0.02 3.05
C ARG A 55 12.60 0.43 1.62
N LEU A 56 11.31 0.68 1.39
CA LEU A 56 10.75 1.24 0.17
C LEU A 56 10.74 2.77 0.25
N ILE A 57 10.63 3.44 -0.91
CA ILE A 57 10.47 4.91 -0.95
C ILE A 57 9.27 5.38 -0.10
N THR A 58 8.20 4.59 -0.07
CA THR A 58 6.99 4.85 0.71
C THR A 58 7.21 4.80 2.21
N ASP A 59 8.18 4.03 2.69
CA ASP A 59 8.54 3.99 4.12
C ASP A 59 9.19 5.30 4.55
N PHE A 60 10.09 5.85 3.71
CA PHE A 60 10.73 7.13 3.99
C PHE A 60 9.71 8.28 3.95
N ILE A 61 8.73 8.21 3.05
CA ILE A 61 7.61 9.16 3.02
C ILE A 61 6.82 9.05 4.33
N ALA A 62 6.40 7.85 4.74
CA ALA A 62 5.66 7.64 5.99
C ALA A 62 6.46 8.15 7.21
N GLU A 63 7.75 7.82 7.31
CA GLU A 63 8.64 8.29 8.37
C GLU A 63 8.74 9.82 8.39
N SER A 64 8.86 10.47 7.23
CA SER A 64 8.91 11.94 7.14
C SER A 64 7.61 12.62 7.61
N LEU A 65 6.48 11.92 7.50
CA LEU A 65 5.18 12.33 8.02
C LEU A 65 4.99 11.96 9.51
N GLY A 66 5.96 11.26 10.10
CA GLY A 66 5.88 10.71 11.47
C GLY A 66 4.89 9.55 11.62
N LEU A 67 4.55 8.89 10.50
CA LEU A 67 3.70 7.70 10.46
C LEU A 67 4.56 6.44 10.57
N PRO A 68 4.02 5.32 11.10
CA PRO A 68 4.72 4.05 11.07
C PRO A 68 4.80 3.47 9.65
N LEU A 69 5.58 2.39 9.50
CA LEU A 69 5.63 1.64 8.25
C LEU A 69 4.26 1.08 7.89
N VAL A 70 3.84 1.34 6.66
CA VAL A 70 2.48 1.06 6.20
C VAL A 70 2.35 -0.40 5.82
N ARG A 71 1.39 -1.08 6.46
CA ARG A 71 1.19 -2.53 6.31
C ARG A 71 0.54 -2.90 4.97
N PRO A 72 0.86 -4.08 4.42
CA PRO A 72 0.16 -4.61 3.26
C PRO A 72 -1.31 -4.91 3.59
N TYR A 73 -2.22 -4.57 2.69
CA TYR A 73 -3.66 -4.79 2.80
C TYR A 73 -4.02 -6.22 3.16
N LEU A 74 -3.40 -7.20 2.48
CA LEU A 74 -3.68 -8.63 2.69
C LEU A 74 -3.17 -9.16 4.03
N GLY A 75 -2.30 -8.42 4.73
CA GLY A 75 -1.83 -8.75 6.07
C GLY A 75 -2.64 -8.14 7.21
N ILE A 76 -3.72 -7.41 6.91
CA ILE A 76 -4.55 -6.76 7.92
C ILE A 76 -5.50 -7.78 8.55
N ASN A 77 -5.14 -8.29 9.74
CA ASN A 77 -6.01 -9.11 10.57
C ASN A 77 -6.36 -8.36 11.86
N ASN A 78 -7.61 -7.89 12.00
CA ASN A 78 -8.14 -7.21 13.21
C ASN A 78 -7.30 -6.04 13.72
N THR A 79 -6.57 -5.34 12.83
CA THR A 79 -5.70 -4.24 13.19
C THR A 79 -6.21 -2.91 12.67
N SER A 80 -5.94 -1.82 13.41
CA SER A 80 -6.36 -0.48 13.01
C SER A 80 -5.76 -0.08 11.66
N ILE A 81 -6.58 0.54 10.81
CA ILE A 81 -6.21 1.08 9.50
C ILE A 81 -6.06 2.61 9.54
N GLU A 82 -6.11 3.21 10.73
CA GLU A 82 -6.11 4.67 10.94
C GLU A 82 -4.83 5.33 10.43
N GLU A 83 -3.69 4.65 10.50
CA GLU A 83 -2.39 5.18 10.04
C GLU A 83 -2.16 4.96 8.54
N GLY A 84 -3.10 4.28 7.87
CA GLY A 84 -3.03 3.98 6.44
C GLY A 84 -2.80 2.51 6.11
N VAL A 85 -2.90 2.20 4.81
CA VAL A 85 -2.82 0.84 4.26
C VAL A 85 -2.12 0.87 2.91
N ASN A 86 -1.31 -0.16 2.65
CA ASN A 86 -0.63 -0.35 1.38
C ASN A 86 -1.34 -1.41 0.53
N PHE A 87 -1.87 -1.00 -0.61
CA PHE A 87 -2.55 -1.83 -1.60
C PHE A 87 -1.67 -2.19 -2.80
N ALA A 88 -0.45 -1.68 -2.88
CA ALA A 88 0.45 -1.99 -3.99
C ALA A 88 0.78 -3.48 -4.03
N VAL A 89 0.90 -4.04 -5.23
CA VAL A 89 1.21 -5.45 -5.45
C VAL A 89 2.29 -5.58 -6.52
N VAL A 90 3.32 -6.39 -6.26
CA VAL A 90 4.35 -6.69 -7.27
C VAL A 90 3.73 -7.07 -8.62
N GLY A 91 4.19 -6.43 -9.69
CA GLY A 91 3.74 -6.69 -11.06
C GLY A 91 2.39 -6.06 -11.43
N ALA A 92 1.76 -5.30 -10.54
CA ALA A 92 0.49 -4.64 -10.84
C ALA A 92 0.61 -3.64 -11.99
N THR A 93 -0.43 -3.59 -12.82
CA THR A 93 -0.56 -2.67 -13.95
C THR A 93 -1.65 -1.63 -13.69
N ALA A 94 -1.55 -0.46 -14.33
CA ALA A 94 -2.59 0.56 -14.25
C ALA A 94 -3.94 0.07 -14.82
N LEU A 95 -3.89 -0.73 -15.90
CA LEU A 95 -5.06 -1.33 -16.54
C LEU A 95 -5.20 -2.81 -16.13
N ASP A 96 -6.38 -3.37 -16.35
CA ASP A 96 -6.66 -4.77 -16.03
C ASP A 96 -6.00 -5.74 -17.00
N ALA A 97 -5.79 -6.97 -16.55
CA ALA A 97 -5.19 -8.05 -17.33
C ALA A 97 -5.84 -8.19 -18.71
N ALA A 98 -7.18 -8.14 -18.79
CA ALA A 98 -7.95 -8.22 -20.04
C ALA A 98 -7.46 -7.25 -21.13
N PHE A 99 -7.05 -6.03 -20.79
CA PHE A 99 -6.54 -5.06 -21.76
C PHE A 99 -5.26 -5.55 -22.47
N PHE A 100 -4.41 -6.26 -21.72
CA PHE A 100 -3.13 -6.80 -22.19
C PHE A 100 -3.31 -8.16 -22.87
N GLU A 101 -4.19 -9.02 -22.33
CA GLU A 101 -4.54 -10.32 -22.90
C GLU A 101 -5.11 -10.18 -24.32
N GLU A 102 -5.97 -9.18 -24.55
CA GLU A 102 -6.48 -8.83 -25.90
C GLU A 102 -5.36 -8.50 -26.91
N ARG A 103 -4.16 -8.18 -26.43
CA ARG A 103 -2.96 -7.85 -27.21
C ARG A 103 -1.91 -8.96 -27.18
N GLY A 104 -2.24 -10.13 -26.61
CA GLY A 104 -1.33 -11.26 -26.47
C GLY A 104 -0.21 -11.02 -25.45
N ILE A 105 -0.47 -10.20 -24.44
CA ILE A 105 0.47 -9.90 -23.35
C ILE A 105 -0.12 -10.45 -22.05
N ASP A 106 0.50 -11.49 -21.50
CA ASP A 106 0.06 -12.11 -20.25
C ASP A 106 0.89 -11.60 -19.06
N ASN A 107 0.20 -11.14 -18.00
CA ASN A 107 0.85 -10.83 -16.73
C ASN A 107 0.84 -12.08 -15.84
N LEU A 108 1.96 -12.79 -15.81
CA LEU A 108 2.09 -14.03 -15.04
C LEU A 108 2.36 -13.79 -13.54
N VAL A 109 2.55 -12.54 -13.12
CA VAL A 109 2.90 -12.20 -11.74
C VAL A 109 1.65 -11.96 -10.90
N THR A 110 0.70 -11.18 -11.40
CA THR A 110 -0.51 -10.84 -10.65
C THR A 110 -1.65 -10.35 -11.54
N ASN A 111 -2.88 -10.56 -11.08
CA ASN A 111 -4.09 -9.91 -11.62
C ASN A 111 -4.54 -8.71 -10.78
N CYS A 112 -3.72 -8.24 -9.83
CA CYS A 112 -4.02 -7.13 -8.93
C CYS A 112 -3.75 -5.76 -9.59
N SER A 113 -4.47 -5.47 -10.67
CA SER A 113 -4.44 -4.16 -11.35
C SER A 113 -4.74 -3.00 -10.38
N LEU A 114 -4.42 -1.77 -10.77
CA LEU A 114 -4.78 -0.59 -9.98
C LEU A 114 -6.29 -0.53 -9.70
N ARG A 115 -7.13 -1.02 -10.60
CA ARG A 115 -8.58 -1.14 -10.37
C ARG A 115 -8.90 -2.09 -9.22
N VAL A 116 -8.22 -3.24 -9.13
CA VAL A 116 -8.36 -4.18 -8.02
C VAL A 116 -7.93 -3.52 -6.70
N GLN A 117 -6.80 -2.80 -6.70
CA GLN A 117 -6.30 -2.09 -5.52
C GLN A 117 -7.28 -1.00 -5.05
N LEU A 118 -7.87 -0.24 -5.98
CA LEU A 118 -8.92 0.73 -5.66
C LEU A 118 -10.20 0.08 -5.11
N ASN A 119 -10.53 -1.13 -5.57
CA ASN A 119 -11.65 -1.89 -5.01
C ASN A 119 -11.38 -2.34 -3.58
N TRP A 120 -10.16 -2.75 -3.26
CA TRP A 120 -9.74 -3.02 -1.87
C TRP A 120 -9.84 -1.77 -0.99
N PHE A 121 -9.38 -0.62 -1.49
CA PHE A 121 -9.54 0.64 -0.77
C PHE A 121 -11.02 0.97 -0.49
N LYS A 122 -11.90 0.79 -1.47
CA LYS A 122 -13.35 0.98 -1.28
C LYS A 122 -13.93 0.08 -0.20
N GLN A 123 -13.43 -1.16 -0.04
CA GLN A 123 -13.89 -2.08 1.00
C GLN A 123 -13.57 -1.60 2.41
N ILE A 124 -12.48 -0.83 2.59
CA ILE A 124 -12.09 -0.30 3.91
C ILE A 124 -12.69 1.06 4.23
N LEU A 125 -13.26 1.77 3.24
CA LEU A 125 -13.87 3.10 3.44
C LEU A 125 -14.90 3.13 4.59
N PRO A 126 -15.83 2.15 4.74
CA PRO A 126 -16.77 2.16 5.86
C PRO A 126 -16.10 2.15 7.24
N SER A 127 -14.97 1.43 7.35
CA SER A 127 -14.19 1.33 8.59
C SER A 127 -13.47 2.65 8.91
N LEU A 128 -13.05 3.41 7.89
CA LEU A 128 -12.50 4.75 8.07
C LEU A 128 -13.60 5.76 8.47
N CYS A 129 -14.78 5.64 7.85
CA CYS A 129 -15.90 6.56 8.04
C CYS A 129 -16.60 6.45 9.41
N ASN A 130 -16.39 5.36 10.14
CA ASN A 130 -16.92 5.19 11.50
C ASN A 130 -16.03 5.78 12.60
N THR A 131 -14.84 6.29 12.25
CA THR A 131 -13.97 7.00 13.20
C THR A 131 -14.33 8.49 13.25
N SER A 132 -14.15 9.15 14.40
CA SER A 132 -14.51 10.57 14.61
C SER A 132 -13.79 11.56 13.66
N SER A 133 -12.68 11.14 13.02
CA SER A 133 -11.91 11.91 12.02
C SER A 133 -12.51 11.93 10.60
N SER A 134 -13.45 11.03 10.29
CA SER A 134 -14.05 10.91 8.96
C SER A 134 -14.86 12.13 8.50
N LYS A 135 -15.41 12.91 9.45
CA LYS A 135 -16.10 14.17 9.15
C LYS A 135 -15.15 15.25 8.60
N PHE A 136 -13.86 15.18 8.89
CA PHE A 136 -12.86 16.14 8.38
C PHE A 136 -12.29 15.74 7.01
N LEU A 137 -12.06 14.44 6.77
CA LEU A 137 -11.45 13.93 5.53
C LEU A 137 -12.27 14.19 4.25
N PHE A 138 -13.60 14.28 4.36
CA PHE A 138 -14.48 14.49 3.20
C PHE A 138 -15.22 15.82 3.20
N SER A 139 -15.16 16.62 4.28
CA SER A 139 -15.73 17.98 4.29
C SER A 139 -14.79 19.04 3.73
N SER A 140 -13.48 18.77 3.66
CA SER A 140 -12.48 19.67 3.07
C SER A 140 -12.24 19.47 1.57
N SER A 141 -12.98 18.56 0.93
CA SER A 141 -12.78 18.15 -0.46
C SER A 141 -13.80 18.76 -1.44
N THR A 142 -14.53 19.81 -1.04
CA THR A 142 -15.20 20.67 -2.01
C THR A 142 -14.15 21.57 -2.66
N PRO A 143 -13.89 21.46 -3.97
CA PRO A 143 -13.06 22.45 -4.63
C PRO A 143 -13.72 23.83 -4.47
N PRO A 144 -13.03 24.85 -3.93
CA PRO A 144 -13.46 26.21 -4.18
C PRO A 144 -13.29 26.41 -5.70
N PHE A 145 -14.34 26.93 -6.35
CA PHE A 145 -14.42 27.20 -7.79
C PHE A 145 -14.91 26.03 -8.67
N LEU A 146 -16.22 25.81 -8.60
CA LEU A 146 -17.11 25.85 -9.77
C LEU A 146 -18.39 26.61 -9.39
#